data_AF-A0A8J2E9W9-F1
#
_entry.id   AF-A0A8J2E9W9-F1
#
_cell.length_a   1.000
_cell.length_b   1.000
_cell.length_c   1.000
_cell.angle_alpha   90.00
_cell.angle_beta   90.00
_cell.angle_gamma   90.00
#
_symmetry.space_group_name_H-M   'P 1'
#
loop_
_entity.id
_entity.type
_entity.pdbx_description
1 polymer ?
#
loop_
_entity_poly.entity_id
_entity_poly.type
_entity_poly.pdbx_seq_one_letter_code
_entity_poly.pdbx_strand_id
1 'polypeptide(L)'
;MVNTKKTKVMICSQGNHTKDEKNWLYKGEKLETVKEFKYLGYWFSRSGNYKKHTKWTSGKAHQALNSTWGVIKRSGKLRSIVWSLSSEPYWRDQGIKPWMNEIWTKLRCGNISKHLKKGFSKDWSCRLCKGEAETSPHLFICREVMNACDSKVAQHVRQLVDGKFEVYLEFAIKDILRGPPIKEVCMYFEKVLDRMKFGTSEAEPMNGEEESSRGWDSIK
;
A
#
# COMPACT_ATOMS: atom_id res chain seq x y z
N MET A 1 -36.37 35.33 -18.88
CA MET A 1 -37.18 34.10 -18.73
C MET A 1 -36.31 32.99 -18.15
N VAL A 2 -36.80 32.21 -17.18
CA VAL A 2 -36.09 31.05 -16.59
C VAL A 2 -36.59 29.78 -17.29
N ASN A 3 -35.67 28.93 -17.76
CA ASN A 3 -35.99 27.67 -18.40
C ASN A 3 -36.20 26.59 -17.34
N THR A 4 -37.45 26.16 -17.14
CA THR A 4 -37.87 25.14 -16.17
C THR A 4 -37.20 23.80 -16.38
N LYS A 5 -36.93 23.39 -17.62
CA LYS A 5 -36.24 22.12 -17.94
C LYS A 5 -34.77 22.11 -17.51
N LYS A 6 -34.10 23.27 -17.53
CA LYS A 6 -32.69 23.40 -17.12
C LYS A 6 -32.54 23.74 -15.63
N THR A 7 -33.59 24.25 -15.01
CA THR A 7 -33.55 24.73 -13.63
C THR A 7 -33.85 23.58 -12.69
N LYS A 8 -32.89 23.31 -11.80
CA LYS A 8 -32.99 22.23 -10.80
C LYS A 8 -32.89 22.85 -9.42
N VAL A 9 -33.61 22.27 -8.46
CA VAL A 9 -33.60 22.71 -7.07
C VAL A 9 -32.79 21.70 -6.25
N MET A 10 -31.85 22.20 -5.45
CA MET A 10 -31.13 21.39 -4.47
C MET A 10 -31.34 22.02 -3.09
N ILE A 11 -31.83 21.23 -2.14
CA ILE A 11 -32.11 21.69 -0.77
C ILE A 11 -31.03 21.15 0.16
N CYS A 12 -30.12 22.00 0.59
CA CYS A 12 -29.13 21.64 1.59
C CYS A 12 -29.73 21.72 2.99
N SER A 13 -29.61 20.67 3.77
CA SER A 13 -30.09 20.65 5.15
C SER A 13 -29.24 19.74 6.03
N GLN A 14 -29.12 20.12 7.30
CA GLN A 14 -28.40 19.34 8.32
C GLN A 14 -29.40 18.44 9.06
N GLY A 15 -29.40 17.13 8.76
CA GLY A 15 -30.18 16.14 9.52
C GLY A 15 -30.95 15.11 8.68
N ASN A 16 -31.61 14.18 9.39
CA ASN A 16 -32.51 13.20 8.79
C ASN A 16 -33.81 13.89 8.38
N HIS A 17 -34.11 13.88 7.09
CA HIS A 17 -35.40 14.37 6.60
C HIS A 17 -36.43 13.25 6.52
N THR A 18 -37.64 13.57 6.93
CA THR A 18 -38.86 12.88 6.50
C THR A 18 -39.03 12.98 5.00
N LYS A 19 -39.64 11.94 4.42
CA LYS A 19 -39.83 11.68 2.99
C LYS A 19 -40.83 12.64 2.31
N ASP A 20 -41.02 13.83 2.87
CA ASP A 20 -42.00 14.78 2.38
C ASP A 20 -41.47 15.39 1.07
N GLU A 21 -41.88 14.80 -0.05
CA GLU A 21 -41.66 15.30 -1.40
C GLU A 21 -42.39 16.64 -1.54
N LYS A 22 -41.78 17.72 -1.03
CA LYS A 22 -42.22 19.08 -1.33
C LYS A 22 -42.11 19.29 -2.84
N ASN A 23 -43.26 19.36 -3.49
CA ASN A 23 -43.35 19.68 -4.91
C ASN A 23 -43.05 21.17 -5.09
N TRP A 24 -41.90 21.48 -5.67
CA TRP A 24 -41.54 22.85 -6.02
C TRP A 24 -42.16 23.19 -7.38
N LEU A 25 -43.01 24.20 -7.40
CA LEU A 25 -43.65 24.68 -8.62
C LEU A 25 -43.05 26.03 -9.01
N TYR A 26 -42.74 26.20 -10.29
CA TYR A 26 -42.34 27.48 -10.88
C TYR A 26 -43.16 27.72 -12.13
N LYS A 27 -43.98 28.77 -12.14
CA LYS A 27 -44.96 29.07 -13.21
C LYS A 27 -45.89 27.89 -13.54
N GLY A 28 -46.34 27.16 -12.51
CA GLY A 28 -47.22 25.99 -12.67
C GLY A 28 -46.51 24.71 -13.13
N GLU A 29 -45.21 24.77 -13.45
CA GLU A 29 -44.42 23.59 -13.79
C GLU A 29 -43.63 23.06 -12.59
N LYS A 30 -43.60 21.74 -12.41
CA LYS A 30 -42.86 21.08 -11.32
C LYS A 30 -41.36 21.08 -11.63
N LEU A 31 -40.56 21.60 -10.70
CA LEU A 31 -39.11 21.58 -10.77
C LEU A 31 -38.53 20.26 -10.24
N GLU A 32 -37.47 19.81 -10.89
CA GLU A 32 -36.72 18.61 -10.48
C GLU A 32 -35.89 18.92 -9.22
N THR A 33 -36.06 18.10 -8.18
CA THR A 33 -35.21 18.16 -6.99
C THR A 33 -34.04 17.19 -7.14
N VAL A 34 -32.81 17.69 -7.13
CA VAL A 34 -31.60 16.88 -7.26
C VAL A 34 -30.88 16.69 -5.93
N LYS A 35 -30.25 15.52 -5.77
CA LYS A 35 -29.41 15.19 -4.59
C LYS A 35 -27.98 15.69 -4.72
N GLU A 36 -27.49 15.80 -5.95
CA GLU A 36 -26.13 16.21 -6.27
C GLU A 36 -26.15 17.06 -7.53
N PHE A 37 -25.33 18.10 -7.55
CA PHE A 37 -25.25 19.01 -8.69
C PHE A 37 -23.80 19.47 -8.91
N LYS A 38 -23.40 19.59 -10.17
CA LYS A 38 -22.08 20.10 -10.53
C LYS A 38 -22.19 21.55 -10.98
N TYR A 39 -21.49 22.45 -10.32
CA TYR A 39 -21.45 23.87 -10.66
C TYR A 39 -20.01 24.36 -10.69
N LEU A 40 -19.59 24.96 -11.80
CA LEU A 40 -18.23 25.48 -12.02
C LEU A 40 -17.10 24.47 -11.69
N GLY A 41 -17.30 23.20 -12.00
CA GLY A 41 -16.31 22.14 -11.70
C GLY A 41 -16.40 21.56 -10.29
N TYR A 42 -17.16 22.19 -9.39
CA TYR A 42 -17.37 21.72 -8.03
C TYR A 42 -18.60 20.82 -7.93
N TRP A 43 -18.51 19.77 -7.11
CA TRP A 43 -19.64 18.86 -6.84
C TRP A 43 -20.29 19.24 -5.52
N PHE A 44 -21.51 19.73 -5.60
CA PHE A 44 -22.36 19.98 -4.45
C PHE A 44 -23.18 18.73 -4.16
N SER A 45 -23.30 18.40 -2.88
CA SER A 45 -24.18 17.35 -2.40
C SER A 45 -25.17 17.94 -1.41
N ARG A 46 -26.36 17.34 -1.36
CA ARG A 46 -27.43 17.72 -0.45
C ARG A 46 -26.99 17.72 1.02
N SER A 47 -26.17 16.74 1.41
CA SER A 47 -25.69 16.55 2.79
C SER A 47 -24.46 17.41 3.15
N GLY A 48 -23.97 18.25 2.23
CA GLY A 48 -22.71 18.97 2.42
C GLY A 48 -21.47 18.06 2.43
N ASN A 49 -21.61 16.78 2.06
CA ASN A 49 -20.50 15.86 2.01
C ASN A 49 -19.64 16.08 0.76
N TYR A 50 -18.34 16.29 0.97
CA TYR A 50 -17.36 16.57 -0.08
C TYR A 50 -16.64 15.35 -0.64
N LYS A 51 -16.98 14.13 -0.20
CA LYS A 51 -16.31 12.88 -0.64
C LYS A 51 -16.32 12.72 -2.16
N LYS A 52 -17.44 13.03 -2.82
CA LYS A 52 -17.55 12.94 -4.29
C LYS A 52 -16.66 13.95 -4.99
N HIS A 53 -16.67 15.21 -4.53
CA HIS A 53 -15.78 16.24 -5.08
C HIS A 53 -14.31 15.85 -4.88
N THR A 54 -13.93 15.48 -3.65
CA THR A 54 -12.57 15.06 -3.30
C THR A 54 -12.08 13.91 -4.16
N LYS A 55 -12.92 12.89 -4.38
CA LYS A 55 -12.59 11.75 -5.26
C LYS A 55 -12.44 12.16 -6.72
N TRP A 56 -13.30 13.06 -7.21
CA TRP A 56 -13.22 13.56 -8.58
C TRP A 56 -11.95 14.41 -8.79
N THR A 57 -11.67 15.32 -7.86
CA THR A 57 -10.50 16.20 -7.87
C THR A 57 -9.21 15.40 -7.73
N SER A 58 -9.16 14.40 -6.84
CA SER A 58 -8.00 13.52 -6.72
C SER A 58 -7.76 12.70 -7.99
N GLY A 59 -8.82 12.20 -8.63
CA GLY A 59 -8.72 11.54 -9.93
C GLY A 59 -8.16 12.45 -11.03
N LYS A 60 -8.58 13.73 -11.07
CA LYS A 60 -8.04 14.73 -12.00
C LYS A 60 -6.58 15.08 -11.71
N ALA A 61 -6.21 15.23 -10.44
CA ALA A 61 -4.82 15.44 -10.04
C ALA A 61 -3.94 14.25 -10.45
N HIS A 62 -4.41 13.01 -10.24
CA HIS A 62 -3.71 11.81 -10.65
C HIS A 62 -3.53 11.73 -12.17
N GLN A 63 -4.58 12.09 -12.93
CA GLN A 63 -4.51 12.16 -14.39
C GLN A 63 -3.45 13.17 -14.85
N ALA A 64 -3.45 14.38 -14.27
CA ALA A 64 -2.46 15.41 -14.58
C ALA A 64 -1.04 14.95 -14.23
N LEU A 65 -0.84 14.36 -13.05
CA LEU A 65 0.45 13.78 -12.64
C LEU A 65 0.93 12.72 -13.62
N ASN A 66 0.06 11.79 -14.04
CA ASN A 66 0.43 10.74 -14.98
C ASN A 66 0.82 11.30 -16.36
N SER A 67 0.09 12.31 -16.85
CA SER A 67 0.43 13.01 -18.09
C SER A 67 1.79 13.72 -18.00
N THR A 68 2.03 14.44 -16.91
CA THR A 68 3.30 15.13 -16.64
C THR A 68 4.45 14.14 -16.44
N TRP A 69 4.21 13.02 -15.76
CA TRP A 69 5.20 11.97 -15.51
C TRP A 69 5.78 11.40 -16.80
N GLY A 70 4.94 11.21 -17.83
CA GLY A 70 5.41 10.80 -19.16
C GLY A 70 6.34 11.82 -19.82
N VAL A 71 6.07 13.12 -19.65
CA VAL A 71 6.94 14.20 -20.14
C VAL A 71 8.26 14.23 -19.38
N ILE A 72 8.19 14.14 -18.05
CA ILE A 72 9.40 14.14 -17.19
C ILE A 72 10.29 12.94 -17.55
N LYS A 73 9.71 11.74 -17.74
CA LYS A 73 10.45 10.55 -18.19
C LYS A 73 11.20 10.78 -19.50
N ARG A 74 10.51 11.34 -20.50
CA ARG A 74 11.11 11.61 -21.82
C ARG A 74 12.18 12.69 -21.78
N SER A 75 12.07 13.65 -20.86
CA SER A 75 13.02 14.76 -20.76
C SER A 75 14.39 14.40 -20.17
N GLY A 76 14.58 13.17 -19.67
CA GLY A 76 15.82 12.76 -18.98
C GLY A 76 16.09 13.44 -17.63
N LYS A 77 15.31 14.48 -17.27
CA LYS A 77 15.41 15.22 -16.00
C LYS A 77 14.84 14.49 -14.79
N LEU A 78 14.38 13.25 -14.98
CA LEU A 78 13.78 12.45 -13.93
C LEU A 78 14.74 12.21 -12.76
N ARG A 79 16.05 12.05 -13.03
CA ARG A 79 17.06 11.97 -11.97
C ARG A 79 17.10 13.23 -11.13
N SER A 80 17.11 14.42 -11.72
CA SER A 80 17.17 15.70 -11.00
C SER A 80 15.93 15.94 -10.12
N ILE A 81 14.73 15.69 -10.64
CA ILE A 81 13.48 15.91 -9.90
C ILE A 81 13.31 14.88 -8.79
N VAL A 82 13.57 13.60 -9.09
CA VAL A 82 13.58 12.55 -8.06
C VAL A 82 14.66 12.84 -7.02
N TRP A 83 15.83 13.33 -7.40
CA TRP A 83 16.84 13.77 -6.44
C TRP A 83 16.30 14.92 -5.60
N SER A 84 15.70 15.96 -6.18
CA SER A 84 15.15 17.10 -5.41
C SER A 84 14.03 16.71 -4.42
N LEU A 85 13.19 15.74 -4.78
CA LEU A 85 12.13 15.22 -3.89
C LEU A 85 12.65 14.18 -2.89
N SER A 86 13.69 13.42 -3.22
CA SER A 86 14.33 12.45 -2.32
C SER A 86 15.44 13.04 -1.45
N SER A 87 15.84 14.28 -1.72
CA SER A 87 16.88 15.02 -1.02
C SER A 87 16.32 16.13 -0.13
N GLU A 88 15.02 16.10 0.17
CA GLU A 88 14.41 16.94 1.21
C GLU A 88 15.28 16.90 2.48
N PRO A 89 15.57 18.05 3.11
CA PRO A 89 16.33 18.15 4.36
C PRO A 89 15.85 17.15 5.41
N TYR A 90 14.53 16.93 5.44
CA TYR A 90 13.85 15.97 6.29
C TYR A 90 14.51 14.57 6.33
N TRP A 91 14.92 14.02 5.18
CA TRP A 91 15.51 12.66 5.14
C TRP A 91 16.97 12.65 5.59
N ARG A 92 17.71 13.72 5.28
CA ARG A 92 19.12 13.85 5.68
C ARG A 92 19.25 14.02 7.18
N ASP A 93 18.38 14.81 7.78
CA ASP A 93 18.39 15.09 9.22
C ASP A 93 18.08 13.83 10.05
N GLN A 94 17.31 12.90 9.48
CA GLN A 94 17.04 11.58 10.07
C GLN A 94 18.11 10.52 9.75
N GLY A 95 19.13 10.89 8.96
CA GLY A 95 20.17 9.97 8.51
C GLY A 95 19.63 8.83 7.63
N ILE A 96 18.52 9.06 6.92
CA ILE A 96 17.85 8.10 6.05
C ILE A 96 18.31 8.32 4.62
N LYS A 97 18.86 7.28 4.01
CA LYS A 97 19.33 7.31 2.63
C LYS A 97 18.16 7.23 1.64
N PRO A 98 18.25 7.82 0.43
CA PRO A 98 17.15 7.80 -0.53
C PRO A 98 16.58 6.41 -0.86
N TRP A 99 17.43 5.37 -0.94
CA TRP A 99 16.98 4.00 -1.21
C TRP A 99 16.26 3.36 -0.02
N MET A 100 16.53 3.80 1.21
CA MET A 100 15.79 3.37 2.40
C MET A 100 14.33 3.85 2.37
N ASN A 101 14.07 5.01 1.76
CA ASN A 101 12.70 5.48 1.51
C ASN A 101 11.95 4.57 0.52
N GLU A 102 12.66 4.06 -0.49
CA GLU A 102 12.08 3.08 -1.42
C GLU A 102 11.69 1.79 -0.69
N ILE A 103 12.54 1.30 0.23
CA ILE A 103 12.26 0.14 1.08
C ILE A 103 11.04 0.42 1.97
N TRP A 104 11.00 1.56 2.66
CA TRP A 104 9.86 1.93 3.50
C TRP A 104 8.55 2.01 2.71
N THR A 105 8.60 2.62 1.53
CA THR A 105 7.46 2.72 0.62
C THR A 105 7.00 1.35 0.16
N LYS A 106 7.93 0.43 -0.15
CA LYS A 106 7.62 -0.97 -0.47
C LYS A 106 6.98 -1.70 0.72
N LEU A 107 7.40 -1.46 1.94
CA LEU A 107 6.76 -2.06 3.12
C LEU A 107 5.33 -1.56 3.31
N ARG A 108 5.14 -0.23 3.23
CA ARG A 108 3.85 0.43 3.40
C ARG A 108 2.84 0.06 2.31
N CYS A 109 3.28 0.08 1.06
CA CYS A 109 2.42 -0.07 -0.11
C CYS A 109 2.44 -1.50 -0.71
N GLY A 110 3.52 -2.24 -0.50
CA GLY A 110 3.80 -3.51 -1.17
C GLY A 110 3.27 -4.74 -0.45
N ASN A 111 3.32 -4.80 0.89
CA ASN A 111 3.02 -6.04 1.61
C ASN A 111 1.74 -6.00 2.46
N ILE A 112 1.43 -4.90 3.15
CA ILE A 112 0.27 -4.86 4.06
C ILE A 112 -1.07 -5.07 3.33
N SER A 113 -1.18 -4.62 2.08
CA SER A 113 -2.45 -4.58 1.36
C SER A 113 -2.56 -5.56 0.19
N LYS A 114 -1.54 -6.41 -0.04
CA LYS A 114 -1.52 -7.39 -1.14
C LYS A 114 -1.72 -8.83 -0.71
N HIS A 115 -1.66 -9.13 0.59
CA HIS A 115 -2.08 -10.41 1.13
C HIS A 115 -3.50 -10.73 0.62
N LEU A 116 -3.66 -11.88 -0.05
CA LEU A 116 -4.93 -12.37 -0.64
C LEU A 116 -5.45 -11.64 -1.90
N LYS A 117 -4.67 -10.78 -2.57
CA LYS A 117 -5.07 -10.18 -3.86
C LYS A 117 -4.67 -11.03 -5.07
N LYS A 118 -5.50 -11.00 -6.11
CA LYS A 118 -5.37 -11.74 -7.39
C LYS A 118 -3.96 -11.58 -7.99
N GLY A 119 -3.24 -12.68 -8.15
CA GLY A 119 -1.87 -12.72 -8.69
C GLY A 119 -0.77 -13.08 -7.68
N PHE A 120 -1.08 -13.11 -6.38
CA PHE A 120 -0.25 -13.76 -5.36
C PHE A 120 -0.86 -15.12 -5.04
N SER A 121 -0.14 -16.21 -5.30
CA SER A 121 -0.60 -17.55 -4.91
C SER A 121 -0.76 -17.61 -3.39
N LYS A 122 -1.75 -18.39 -2.91
CA LYS A 122 -1.86 -18.72 -1.48
C LYS A 122 -0.61 -19.43 -0.95
N ASP A 123 0.24 -19.89 -1.86
CA ASP A 123 1.39 -20.75 -1.62
C ASP A 123 2.70 -19.97 -1.50
N TRP A 124 2.65 -18.63 -1.41
CA TRP A 124 3.88 -17.86 -1.25
C TRP A 124 4.41 -17.96 0.18
N SER A 125 5.26 -18.96 0.39
CA SER A 125 6.02 -19.12 1.62
C SER A 125 7.14 -18.08 1.73
N CYS A 126 7.48 -17.75 2.97
CA CYS A 126 8.59 -16.90 3.33
C CYS A 126 9.86 -17.38 2.65
N ARG A 127 10.51 -16.51 1.88
CA ARG A 127 11.71 -16.88 1.11
C ARG A 127 12.90 -17.27 1.98
N LEU A 128 12.89 -16.93 3.28
CA LEU A 128 13.94 -17.31 4.22
C LEU A 128 13.58 -18.60 4.98
N CYS A 129 12.47 -18.65 5.73
CA CYS A 129 12.16 -19.84 6.53
C CYS A 129 11.39 -20.94 5.79
N LYS A 130 10.78 -20.63 4.64
CA LYS A 130 9.95 -21.53 3.80
C LYS A 130 8.72 -22.16 4.50
N GLY A 131 8.51 -21.95 5.80
CA GLY A 131 7.48 -22.62 6.59
C GLY A 131 6.13 -21.87 6.71
N GLU A 132 6.14 -20.54 6.65
CA GLU A 132 4.92 -19.72 6.79
C GLU A 132 4.75 -18.78 5.59
N ALA A 133 3.55 -18.21 5.41
CA ALA A 133 3.30 -17.25 4.34
C ALA A 133 4.16 -15.98 4.49
N GLU A 134 4.71 -15.46 3.39
CA GLU A 134 5.52 -14.24 3.41
C GLU A 134 4.65 -12.99 3.61
N THR A 135 4.31 -12.70 4.86
CA THR A 135 3.54 -11.52 5.25
C THR A 135 4.43 -10.47 5.92
N SER A 136 4.03 -9.19 5.90
CA SER A 136 4.71 -8.18 6.72
C SER A 136 4.83 -8.62 8.18
N PRO A 137 3.75 -9.00 8.88
CA PRO A 137 3.83 -9.56 10.24
C PRO A 137 4.87 -10.65 10.40
N HIS A 138 4.83 -11.67 9.53
CA HIS A 138 5.78 -12.76 9.56
C HIS A 138 7.22 -12.26 9.44
N LEU A 139 7.53 -11.35 8.51
CA LEU A 139 8.90 -10.84 8.34
C LEU A 139 9.44 -10.08 9.58
N PHE A 140 8.58 -9.55 10.44
CA PHE A 140 9.00 -8.91 11.70
C PHE A 140 9.27 -9.91 12.84
N ILE A 141 8.69 -11.11 12.79
CA ILE A 141 8.81 -12.12 13.86
C ILE A 141 9.59 -13.38 13.42
N CYS A 142 9.83 -13.54 12.12
CA CYS A 142 10.48 -14.72 11.57
C CYS A 142 11.91 -14.84 12.08
N ARG A 143 12.20 -15.95 12.75
CA ARG A 143 13.52 -16.22 13.34
C ARG A 143 14.65 -16.15 12.32
N GLU A 144 14.46 -16.75 11.14
CA GLU A 144 15.46 -16.74 10.07
C GLU A 144 15.72 -15.33 9.53
N VAL A 145 14.67 -14.51 9.42
CA VAL A 145 14.81 -13.09 9.03
C VAL A 145 15.60 -12.31 10.09
N MET A 146 15.31 -12.57 11.37
CA MET A 146 15.97 -11.90 12.49
C MET A 146 17.45 -12.31 12.61
N ASN A 147 17.76 -13.58 12.36
CA ASN A 147 19.13 -14.09 12.35
C ASN A 147 19.95 -13.54 11.19
N ALA A 148 19.30 -13.20 10.07
CA ALA A 148 19.96 -12.59 8.91
C ALA A 148 20.37 -11.12 9.11
N CYS A 149 19.93 -10.49 10.20
CA CYS A 149 20.19 -9.08 10.49
C CYS A 149 21.18 -8.90 11.65
N ASP A 150 21.87 -7.75 11.71
CA ASP A 150 22.74 -7.45 12.85
C ASP A 150 21.94 -7.49 14.15
N SER A 151 22.53 -8.08 15.20
CA SER A 151 21.90 -8.26 16.51
C SER A 151 21.30 -6.96 17.08
N LYS A 152 21.99 -5.83 16.92
CA LYS A 152 21.50 -4.52 17.37
C LYS A 152 20.25 -4.04 16.63
N VAL A 153 20.25 -4.16 15.30
CA VAL A 153 19.11 -3.73 14.46
C VAL A 153 17.92 -4.66 14.70
N ALA A 154 18.16 -5.96 14.75
CA ALA A 154 17.14 -6.96 15.06
C ALA A 154 16.55 -6.73 16.47
N GLN A 155 17.36 -6.38 17.46
CA GLN A 155 16.89 -6.09 18.82
C GLN A 155 15.97 -4.85 18.87
N HIS A 156 16.32 -3.76 18.17
CA HIS A 156 15.45 -2.58 18.09
C HIS A 156 14.13 -2.91 17.41
N VAL A 157 14.15 -3.65 16.30
CA VAL A 157 12.92 -4.10 15.62
C VAL A 157 12.08 -4.99 16.52
N ARG A 158 12.72 -5.90 17.28
CA ARG A 158 12.06 -6.68 18.33
C ARG A 158 11.37 -5.76 19.32
N GLN A 159 12.06 -4.81 19.93
CA GLN A 159 11.48 -3.90 20.93
C GLN A 159 10.26 -3.11 20.43
N LEU A 160 10.21 -2.75 19.14
CA LEU A 160 9.04 -2.08 18.54
C LEU A 160 7.79 -2.98 18.47
N VAL A 161 8.02 -4.29 18.46
CA VAL A 161 7.04 -5.34 18.25
C VAL A 161 6.77 -6.13 19.55
N ASP A 162 7.72 -6.15 20.47
CA ASP A 162 7.73 -6.94 21.70
C ASP A 162 6.61 -6.51 22.66
N GLY A 163 6.03 -7.48 23.35
CA GLY A 163 4.87 -7.28 24.24
C GLY A 163 3.51 -7.12 23.53
N LYS A 164 3.45 -7.21 22.20
CA LYS A 164 2.19 -7.19 21.45
C LYS A 164 1.82 -8.62 21.05
N PHE A 165 0.68 -9.12 21.54
CA PHE A 165 0.16 -10.43 21.14
C PHE A 165 0.02 -10.50 19.61
N GLU A 166 0.14 -11.72 19.06
CA GLU A 166 0.05 -12.01 17.63
C GLU A 166 -1.21 -11.40 16.96
N VAL A 167 -2.32 -11.33 17.70
CA VAL A 167 -3.58 -10.69 17.26
C VAL A 167 -3.45 -9.17 17.05
N TYR A 168 -2.57 -8.50 17.80
CA TYR A 168 -2.32 -7.05 17.70
C TYR A 168 -1.09 -6.70 16.84
N LEU A 169 -0.29 -7.70 16.45
CA LEU A 169 0.92 -7.53 15.68
C LEU A 169 0.67 -6.80 14.35
N GLU A 170 -0.38 -7.20 13.63
CA GLU A 170 -0.78 -6.53 12.39
C GLU A 170 -1.10 -5.05 12.59
N PHE A 171 -1.82 -4.72 13.67
CA PHE A 171 -2.20 -3.36 13.97
C PHE A 171 -0.97 -2.51 14.31
N ALA A 172 -0.08 -3.06 15.14
CA ALA A 172 1.17 -2.43 15.51
C ALA A 172 2.05 -2.12 14.30
N ILE A 173 2.21 -3.07 13.40
CA ILE A 173 3.01 -2.90 12.19
C ILE A 173 2.35 -1.89 11.25
N LYS A 174 1.02 -1.92 11.12
CA LYS A 174 0.27 -0.92 10.34
C LYS A 174 0.48 0.48 10.90
N ASP A 175 0.51 0.63 12.22
CA ASP A 175 0.71 1.92 12.87
C ASP A 175 2.14 2.44 12.66
N ILE A 176 3.15 1.58 12.88
CA ILE A 176 4.56 1.85 12.57
C ILE A 176 4.71 2.31 11.11
N LEU A 177 4.15 1.57 10.17
CA LEU A 177 4.29 1.84 8.73
C LEU A 177 3.41 3.01 8.24
N ARG A 178 2.45 3.49 9.03
CA ARG A 178 1.71 4.73 8.76
C ARG A 178 2.50 5.97 9.17
N GLY A 179 3.36 5.83 10.16
CA GLY A 179 4.23 6.88 10.68
C GLY A 179 5.39 7.26 9.75
N PRO A 180 6.26 8.16 10.22
CA PRO A 180 7.49 8.51 9.51
C PRO A 180 8.43 7.29 9.44
N PRO A 181 9.31 7.22 8.42
CA PRO A 181 10.27 6.13 8.29
C PRO A 181 11.21 6.01 9.48
N ILE A 182 11.31 4.79 10.00
CA ILE A 182 12.22 4.44 11.09
C ILE A 182 13.48 3.84 10.46
N LYS A 183 14.63 4.47 10.70
CA LYS A 183 15.91 4.10 10.06
C LYS A 183 16.28 2.64 10.31
N GLU A 184 16.11 2.16 11.53
CA GLU A 184 16.45 0.79 11.96
C GLU A 184 15.59 -0.24 11.23
N VAL A 185 14.30 0.04 11.04
CA VAL A 185 13.38 -0.83 10.29
C VAL A 185 13.75 -0.81 8.80
N CYS A 186 14.10 0.34 8.23
CA CYS A 186 14.58 0.40 6.84
C CYS A 186 15.86 -0.42 6.65
N MET A 187 16.83 -0.28 7.55
CA MET A 187 18.08 -1.03 7.54
C MET A 187 17.85 -2.53 7.73
N TYR A 188 16.92 -2.91 8.61
CA TYR A 188 16.49 -4.29 8.79
C TYR A 188 16.02 -4.86 7.47
N PHE A 189 15.02 -4.24 6.82
CA PHE A 189 14.48 -4.76 5.57
C PHE A 189 15.44 -4.69 4.39
N GLU A 190 16.38 -3.76 4.36
CA GLU A 190 17.48 -3.75 3.39
C GLU A 190 18.25 -5.07 3.44
N LYS A 191 18.67 -5.49 4.64
CA LYS A 191 19.38 -6.76 4.86
C LYS A 191 18.55 -7.98 4.52
N VAL A 192 17.27 -7.96 4.89
CA VAL A 192 16.33 -9.02 4.53
C VAL A 192 16.24 -9.17 3.01
N LEU A 193 16.06 -8.06 2.30
CA LEU A 193 15.97 -8.06 0.84
C LEU A 193 17.27 -8.52 0.19
N ASP A 194 18.42 -8.13 0.72
CA ASP A 194 19.70 -8.58 0.20
C ASP A 194 19.89 -10.08 0.44
N ARG A 195 19.55 -10.59 1.62
CA ARG A 195 19.59 -12.04 1.88
C ARG A 195 18.62 -12.81 0.98
N MET A 196 17.45 -12.26 0.68
CA MET A 196 16.50 -12.87 -0.26
C MET A 196 17.01 -12.89 -1.71
N LYS A 197 17.87 -11.95 -2.11
CA LYS A 197 18.48 -11.94 -3.46
C LYS A 197 19.63 -12.94 -3.59
N PHE A 198 20.45 -13.06 -2.54
CA PHE A 198 21.67 -13.89 -2.57
C PHE A 198 21.44 -15.31 -2.01
N GLY A 199 20.40 -15.54 -1.22
CA GLY A 199 20.10 -16.84 -0.60
C GLY A 199 19.57 -17.92 -1.56
N THR A 200 19.41 -17.63 -2.86
CA THR A 200 19.02 -18.61 -3.88
C THR A 200 20.20 -19.26 -4.61
N SER A 201 21.44 -18.79 -4.42
CA SER A 201 22.62 -19.34 -5.13
C SER A 201 23.44 -20.37 -4.34
N GLU A 202 23.11 -20.62 -3.07
CA GLU A 202 23.75 -21.65 -2.22
C GLU A 202 22.79 -22.81 -1.94
N ALA A 203 22.02 -23.25 -2.95
CA ALA A 203 21.43 -24.57 -2.90
C ALA A 203 22.55 -25.56 -3.21
N GLU A 204 23.19 -26.09 -2.17
CA GLU A 204 24.09 -27.23 -2.27
C GLU A 204 23.37 -28.35 -3.04
N PRO A 205 24.00 -28.98 -4.04
CA PRO A 205 23.46 -30.21 -4.60
C PRO A 205 23.40 -31.25 -3.49
N MET A 206 22.20 -31.76 -3.20
CA MET A 206 22.03 -33.03 -2.51
C MET A 206 22.68 -34.12 -3.37
N ASN A 207 23.97 -34.35 -3.14
CA ASN A 207 24.57 -35.67 -3.33
C ASN A 207 23.71 -36.62 -2.48
N GLY A 208 23.03 -37.64 -3.02
CA GLY A 208 23.61 -38.65 -3.87
C GLY A 208 24.06 -39.81 -2.97
N GLU A 209 23.11 -40.49 -2.33
CA GLU A 209 23.30 -41.85 -1.84
C GLU A 209 22.36 -42.75 -2.64
N GLU A 210 22.87 -43.22 -3.78
CA GLU A 210 22.45 -44.48 -4.38
C GLU A 210 22.88 -45.61 -3.43
N GLU A 211 21.96 -46.06 -2.56
CA GLU A 211 22.12 -47.36 -1.93
C GLU A 211 21.59 -48.46 -2.87
N SER A 212 22.55 -48.96 -3.64
CA SER A 212 22.60 -50.29 -4.25
C SER A 212 21.83 -51.35 -3.46
N SER A 213 20.70 -51.80 -4.00
CA SER A 213 20.13 -53.11 -3.67
C SER A 213 19.96 -53.92 -4.95
N ARG A 214 21.01 -54.69 -5.25
CA ARG A 214 20.96 -55.86 -6.12
C ARG A 214 19.98 -56.88 -5.50
N GLY A 215 19.00 -57.30 -6.28
CA GLY A 215 18.10 -58.40 -5.94
C GLY A 215 17.42 -58.93 -7.19
N TRP A 216 18.19 -59.54 -8.10
CA TRP A 216 17.64 -60.45 -9.10
C TRP A 216 17.73 -61.87 -8.52
N ASP A 217 16.71 -62.24 -7.76
CA ASP A 217 16.48 -63.64 -7.43
C ASP A 217 15.71 -64.32 -8.56
N SER A 218 16.41 -65.30 -9.12
CA SER A 218 15.98 -66.42 -9.96
C SER A 218 14.50 -66.80 -9.88
N ILE A 219 13.85 -66.88 -11.05
CA ILE A 219 12.68 -67.75 -11.25
C ILE A 219 13.04 -68.75 -12.35
N LYS A 220 12.88 -70.02 -11.97
CA LYS A 220 13.02 -71.25 -12.75
C LYS A 220 11.99 -71.36 -13.86
#